data_AF-A0A8T4TZS2-F1
#
_entry.id   AF-A0A8T4TZS2-F1
#
_cell.length_a   1.000
_cell.length_b   1.000
_cell.length_c   1.000
_cell.angle_alpha   90.00
_cell.angle_beta   90.00
_cell.angle_gamma   90.00
#
_symmetry.space_group_name_H-M   'P 1'
#
loop_
_entity.id
_entity.type
_entity.pdbx_description
1 polymer ?
#
loop_
_entity_poly.entity_id
_entity_poly.type
_entity_poly.pdbx_seq_one_letter_code
_entity_poly.pdbx_strand_id
1 'polypeptide(L)'
;MKSNKKADLSIQLIVVVVIALVILVVVLAITSGKLKVFGSTAAKCTARGGECTGRYDSTKQEFICNEGSVYIPGTDCEDSERACCQQIFEAQPLKSKSSTVGVDIPDKAGPAAQQDRSLG
;
A
#
# COMPACT_ATOMS: atom_id res chain seq x y z
N MET A 1 49.95 -53.11 7.08
CA MET A 1 48.52 -52.75 6.88
C MET A 1 48.42 -51.24 6.71
N LYS A 2 48.06 -50.75 5.51
CA LYS A 2 48.09 -49.32 5.16
C LYS A 2 46.68 -48.75 5.38
N SER A 3 46.44 -48.07 6.51
CA SER A 3 45.12 -47.51 6.83
C SER A 3 44.73 -46.43 5.82
N ASN A 4 43.66 -46.69 5.06
CA ASN A 4 43.02 -45.76 4.14
C ASN A 4 42.24 -44.66 4.87
N LYS A 5 42.92 -43.81 5.65
CA LYS A 5 42.30 -42.70 6.40
C LYS A 5 41.78 -41.56 5.49
N LYS A 6 42.14 -41.54 4.21
CA LYS A 6 41.71 -40.53 3.23
C LYS A 6 40.24 -40.69 2.80
N ALA A 7 39.68 -41.89 2.90
CA ALA A 7 38.29 -42.15 2.50
C ALA A 7 37.27 -41.65 3.53
N ASP A 8 37.64 -41.63 4.82
CA ASP A 8 36.73 -41.30 5.93
C ASP A 8 36.32 -39.82 5.91
N LEU A 9 37.28 -38.92 5.70
CA LEU A 9 37.05 -37.48 5.53
C LEU A 9 36.16 -37.18 4.32
N SER A 10 36.29 -37.95 3.23
CA SER A 10 35.51 -37.74 2.02
C SER A 10 34.02 -38.05 2.22
N ILE A 11 33.71 -39.09 3.02
CA ILE A 11 32.32 -39.49 3.28
C ILE A 11 31.65 -38.48 4.21
N GLN A 12 32.33 -38.05 5.27
CA GLN A 12 31.78 -37.02 6.18
C GLN A 12 31.46 -35.72 5.45
N LEU A 13 32.33 -35.31 4.52
CA LEU A 13 32.12 -34.08 3.74
C LEU A 13 30.91 -34.19 2.80
N ILE A 14 30.71 -35.34 2.16
CA ILE A 14 29.51 -35.59 1.32
C ILE A 14 28.23 -35.48 2.18
N VAL A 15 28.22 -36.08 3.37
CA VAL A 15 27.07 -36.03 4.28
C VAL A 15 26.74 -34.58 4.67
N VAL A 16 27.75 -33.77 5.00
CA VAL A 16 27.55 -32.35 5.35
C VAL A 16 26.97 -31.57 4.16
N VAL A 17 27.48 -31.79 2.95
CA VAL A 17 26.97 -31.11 1.73
C VAL A 17 25.51 -31.48 1.46
N VAL A 18 25.15 -32.75 1.62
CA VAL A 18 23.76 -33.20 1.43
C VAL A 18 22.83 -32.55 2.45
N ILE A 19 23.21 -32.52 3.73
CA ILE A 19 22.41 -31.87 4.78
C ILE A 19 22.26 -30.38 4.50
N ALA A 20 23.34 -29.70 4.12
CA ALA A 20 23.31 -28.28 3.78
C ALA A 20 22.38 -28.00 2.59
N LEU A 21 22.41 -28.85 1.56
CA LEU A 21 21.50 -28.75 0.41
C LEU A 21 20.03 -28.90 0.81
N VAL A 22 19.71 -29.87 1.67
CA VAL A 22 18.33 -30.07 2.15
C VAL A 22 17.84 -28.83 2.91
N ILE A 23 18.66 -28.30 3.82
CA ILE A 23 18.32 -27.08 4.57
C ILE A 23 18.10 -25.91 3.61
N LEU A 24 18.98 -25.73 2.63
CA LEU A 24 18.87 -24.66 1.64
C LEU A 24 17.57 -24.75 0.83
N VAL A 25 17.17 -25.95 0.40
CA VAL A 25 15.89 -26.17 -0.29
C VAL A 25 14.70 -25.80 0.60
N VAL A 26 14.72 -26.18 1.88
CA VAL A 26 13.66 -25.83 2.83
C VAL A 26 13.57 -24.32 3.04
N VAL A 27 14.71 -23.63 3.20
CA VAL A 27 14.75 -22.16 3.32
C VAL A 27 14.20 -21.50 2.07
N LEU A 28 14.58 -21.96 0.87
CA LEU A 28 14.04 -21.43 -0.39
C LEU A 28 12.53 -21.67 -0.51
N ALA A 29 12.03 -22.84 -0.11
CA ALA A 29 10.59 -23.13 -0.15
C ALA A 29 9.78 -22.20 0.76
N ILE A 30 10.24 -21.99 2.00
CA ILE A 30 9.57 -21.12 2.97
C ILE A 30 9.64 -19.65 2.52
N THR A 31 10.83 -19.20 2.07
CA THR A 31 11.02 -17.81 1.62
C THR A 31 10.25 -17.52 0.34
N SER A 32 10.15 -18.46 -0.60
CA SER A 32 9.35 -18.32 -1.82
C SER A 32 7.85 -18.11 -1.52
N GLY A 33 7.31 -18.86 -0.56
CA GLY A 33 5.92 -18.68 -0.12
C GLY A 33 5.68 -17.30 0.50
N LYS A 34 6.62 -16.81 1.31
CA LYS A 34 6.53 -15.49 1.95
C LYS A 34 6.69 -14.35 0.95
N LEU A 35 7.66 -14.43 0.04
CA LEU A 35 7.91 -13.41 -1.00
C LEU A 35 6.71 -13.20 -1.91
N LYS A 36 5.97 -14.27 -2.25
CA LYS A 36 4.73 -14.16 -3.03
C LYS A 36 3.64 -13.36 -2.29
N VAL A 37 3.50 -13.58 -0.99
CA VAL A 37 2.53 -12.84 -0.15
C VAL A 37 2.94 -11.38 0.04
N PHE A 38 4.23 -11.10 0.22
CA PHE A 38 4.74 -9.73 0.32
C PHE A 38 4.59 -8.97 -1.00
N GLY A 39 4.86 -9.62 -2.15
CA GLY A 39 4.66 -9.03 -3.48
C GLY A 39 3.21 -8.63 -3.73
N SER A 40 2.26 -9.53 -3.47
CA SER A 40 0.82 -9.25 -3.64
C SER A 40 0.27 -8.24 -2.63
N THR A 41 0.94 -8.03 -1.50
CA THR A 41 0.53 -6.99 -0.53
C THR A 41 1.08 -5.63 -0.93
N ALA A 42 2.34 -5.55 -1.37
CA ALA A 42 2.98 -4.32 -1.82
C ALA A 42 2.39 -3.75 -3.13
N ALA A 43 1.77 -4.61 -3.95
CA ALA A 43 1.09 -4.20 -5.17
C ALA A 43 -0.32 -3.61 -4.92
N LYS A 44 -0.90 -3.75 -3.72
CA LYS A 44 -2.22 -3.18 -3.44
C LYS A 44 -2.15 -1.65 -3.38
N CYS A 45 -3.11 -0.99 -4.02
CA CYS A 45 -3.27 0.46 -3.92
C CYS A 45 -3.31 0.96 -2.46
N THR A 46 -4.05 0.25 -1.60
CA THR A 46 -4.16 0.55 -0.16
C THR A 46 -2.82 0.45 0.57
N ALA A 47 -1.93 -0.47 0.17
CA ALA A 47 -0.61 -0.61 0.78
C ALA A 47 0.32 0.58 0.45
N ARG A 48 0.03 1.30 -0.63
CA ARG A 48 0.70 2.56 -0.98
C ARG A 48 0.04 3.79 -0.37
N GLY A 49 -1.00 3.63 0.45
CA GLY A 49 -1.73 4.73 1.07
C GLY A 49 -2.63 5.49 0.09
N GLY A 50 -3.12 4.81 -0.96
CA GLY A 50 -4.09 5.35 -1.91
C GLY A 50 -5.40 4.55 -1.91
N GLU A 51 -6.36 5.06 -2.66
CA GLU A 51 -7.66 4.43 -2.90
C GLU A 51 -7.90 4.26 -4.41
N CYS A 52 -8.59 3.18 -4.78
CA CYS A 52 -8.97 2.89 -6.16
C CYS A 52 -10.20 3.73 -6.57
N THR A 53 -10.02 5.03 -6.73
CA THR A 53 -11.08 5.99 -7.08
C THR A 53 -10.88 6.66 -8.43
N GLY A 54 -9.69 6.54 -9.02
CA GLY A 54 -9.38 7.16 -10.30
C GLY A 54 -10.19 6.53 -11.44
N ARG A 55 -10.45 7.30 -12.50
CA ARG A 55 -11.18 6.82 -13.68
C ARG A 55 -10.36 7.06 -14.94
N TYR A 56 -10.53 6.17 -15.92
CA TYR A 56 -9.94 6.39 -17.24
C TYR A 56 -10.73 7.45 -18.02
N ASP A 57 -10.03 8.46 -18.51
CA ASP A 57 -10.59 9.48 -19.40
C ASP A 57 -10.22 9.14 -20.85
N SER A 58 -11.21 8.70 -21.63
CA SER A 58 -11.04 8.35 -23.03
C SER A 58 -10.69 9.53 -23.93
N THR A 59 -10.97 10.77 -23.51
CA THR A 59 -10.68 12.00 -24.25
C THR A 59 -9.20 12.35 -24.18
N LYS A 60 -8.59 12.18 -23.00
CA LYS A 60 -7.17 12.46 -22.73
C LYS A 60 -6.29 11.22 -22.80
N GLN A 61 -6.89 10.03 -22.93
CA GLN A 61 -6.23 8.72 -22.88
C GLN A 61 -5.39 8.51 -21.61
N GLU A 62 -5.84 9.06 -20.47
CA GLU A 62 -5.12 9.09 -19.19
C GLU A 62 -6.05 8.71 -18.02
N PHE A 63 -5.48 8.15 -16.95
CA PHE A 63 -6.18 7.97 -15.68
C PHE A 63 -6.20 9.26 -14.87
N ILE A 64 -7.40 9.74 -14.56
CA ILE A 64 -7.62 10.97 -13.80
C ILE A 64 -8.01 10.63 -12.36
N CYS A 65 -7.34 11.28 -11.42
CA CYS A 65 -7.64 11.24 -10.00
C CYS A 65 -8.39 12.52 -9.57
N ASN A 66 -9.07 12.47 -8.42
CA ASN A 66 -9.76 13.64 -7.87
C ASN A 66 -8.76 14.77 -7.53
N GLU A 67 -9.24 16.00 -7.44
CA GLU A 67 -8.40 17.14 -7.05
C GLU A 67 -7.69 16.87 -5.71
N GLY A 68 -6.41 17.24 -5.62
CA GLY A 68 -5.58 16.95 -4.45
C GLY A 68 -5.11 15.49 -4.35
N SER A 69 -5.18 14.72 -5.42
CA SER A 69 -4.63 13.37 -5.47
C SER A 69 -3.82 13.09 -6.73
N VAL A 70 -2.85 12.18 -6.63
CA VAL A 70 -1.93 11.79 -7.70
C VAL A 70 -2.14 10.33 -8.05
N TYR A 71 -2.08 10.03 -9.35
CA TYR A 71 -2.12 8.69 -9.88
C TYR A 71 -0.84 7.91 -9.53
N ILE A 72 -1.01 6.70 -8.99
CA ILE A 72 0.09 5.77 -8.72
C ILE A 72 0.02 4.60 -9.69
N PRO A 73 0.98 4.49 -10.64
CA PRO A 73 1.03 3.36 -11.55
C PRO A 73 1.55 2.07 -10.85
N GLY A 74 1.20 0.92 -11.44
CA GLY A 74 1.72 -0.38 -11.01
C GLY A 74 1.10 -0.89 -9.71
N THR A 75 -0.16 -0.54 -9.45
CA THR A 75 -0.96 -1.06 -8.33
C THR A 75 -2.14 -1.87 -8.84
N ASP A 76 -2.51 -2.90 -8.11
CA ASP A 76 -3.70 -3.69 -8.38
C ASP A 76 -4.94 -2.99 -7.79
N CYS A 77 -5.86 -2.61 -8.68
CA CYS A 77 -7.25 -2.29 -8.36
C CYS A 77 -8.12 -3.42 -8.92
N GLU A 78 -9.06 -3.95 -8.12
CA GLU A 78 -9.93 -5.07 -8.54
C GLU A 78 -10.77 -4.73 -9.77
N ASP A 79 -11.08 -3.46 -9.96
CA ASP A 79 -11.77 -2.95 -11.14
C ASP A 79 -10.75 -2.44 -12.17
N SER A 80 -10.68 -3.08 -13.34
CA SER A 80 -9.79 -2.69 -14.45
C SER A 80 -10.02 -1.26 -14.97
N GLU A 81 -11.14 -0.64 -14.61
CA GLU A 81 -11.51 0.73 -14.97
C GLU A 81 -11.11 1.76 -13.90
N ARG A 82 -10.59 1.30 -12.76
CA ARG A 82 -10.19 2.17 -11.65
C ARG A 82 -8.68 2.27 -11.53
N ALA A 83 -8.22 3.50 -11.32
CA ALA A 83 -6.82 3.79 -11.02
C ALA A 83 -6.61 4.05 -9.53
N CYS A 84 -5.40 3.76 -9.07
CA CYS A 84 -4.99 4.08 -7.70
C CYS A 84 -4.64 5.57 -7.59
N CYS A 85 -5.29 6.24 -6.66
CA CYS A 85 -5.10 7.66 -6.37
C CYS A 85 -4.67 7.83 -4.92
N GLN A 86 -3.58 8.55 -4.69
CA GLN A 86 -3.13 8.92 -3.36
C GLN A 86 -3.34 10.41 -3.13
N GLN A 87 -3.97 10.78 -2.02
CA GLN A 87 -4.08 12.17 -1.63
C GLN A 87 -2.69 12.73 -1.34
N ILE A 88 -2.31 13.76 -2.09
CA ILE A 88 -1.18 14.60 -1.73
C ILE A 88 -1.72 15.52 -0.65
N PHE A 89 -1.39 15.22 0.61
CA PHE A 89 -1.31 16.26 1.61
C PHE A 89 -0.19 17.18 1.16
N GLU A 90 -0.54 18.15 0.30
CA GLU A 90 0.28 19.32 0.10
C GLU A 90 0.60 19.82 1.50
N ALA A 91 1.88 19.78 1.87
CA ALA A 91 2.34 20.33 3.13
C ALA A 91 2.09 21.83 3.03
N GLN A 92 0.87 22.26 3.33
CA GLN A 92 0.54 23.65 3.48
C GLN A 92 1.55 24.20 4.48
N PRO A 93 2.27 25.30 4.17
CA PRO A 93 3.05 25.96 5.19
C PRO A 93 2.08 26.30 6.31
N LEU A 94 2.30 25.69 7.48
CA LEU A 94 1.56 25.87 8.74
C LEU A 94 0.93 27.26 8.83
N LYS A 95 -0.34 27.39 8.43
CA LYS A 95 -1.17 28.52 8.82
C LYS A 95 -2.38 28.00 9.59
N SER A 96 -2.11 27.93 10.90
CA SER A 96 -3.01 28.36 11.97
C SER A 96 -4.27 27.54 12.19
N LYS A 97 -4.25 26.79 13.30
CA LYS A 97 -5.38 26.45 14.19
C LYS A 97 -6.77 26.85 13.67
N SER A 98 -7.62 25.86 13.45
CA SER A 98 -8.94 25.89 14.08
C SER A 98 -9.39 24.48 14.39
N SER A 99 -9.01 24.06 15.60
CA SER A 99 -9.65 22.95 16.28
C SER A 99 -11.08 23.37 16.57
N THR A 100 -12.07 22.69 16.00
CA THR A 100 -13.39 22.64 16.61
C THR A 100 -13.80 21.18 16.65
N VAL A 101 -13.36 20.52 17.72
CA VAL A 101 -13.94 19.27 18.22
C VAL A 101 -15.41 19.57 18.47
N GLY A 102 -16.30 19.01 17.64
CA GLY A 102 -17.74 19.02 17.89
C GLY A 102 -18.02 18.19 19.13
N VAL A 103 -18.26 18.86 20.25
CA VAL A 103 -18.90 18.28 21.43
C VAL A 103 -20.37 18.68 21.36
N ASP A 104 -21.22 17.68 21.20
CA ASP A 104 -22.67 17.79 21.31
C ASP A 104 -23.08 18.36 22.67
N ILE A 105 -23.79 19.50 22.68
CA ILE A 105 -24.72 19.88 23.75
C ILE A 105 -25.95 20.57 23.11
N PRO A 106 -27.19 20.11 23.39
CA PRO A 106 -28.42 20.71 22.88
C PRO A 106 -28.92 21.81 23.82
N ASP A 107 -29.23 23.01 23.32
CA ASP A 107 -30.30 23.85 23.90
C ASP A 107 -30.68 25.04 22.99
N LYS A 108 -31.97 25.09 22.67
CA LYS A 108 -32.87 26.25 22.52
C LYS A 108 -32.49 27.54 21.76
N ALA A 109 -33.55 27.97 21.05
CA ALA A 109 -34.03 29.34 20.82
C ALA A 109 -33.49 30.10 19.60
N GLY A 110 -34.39 30.38 18.65
CA GLY A 110 -34.27 31.48 17.69
C GLY A 110 -34.45 32.86 18.36
N PRO A 111 -34.77 33.96 17.64
CA PRO A 111 -35.17 34.06 16.23
C PRO A 111 -34.48 35.20 15.42
N ALA A 112 -34.92 35.31 14.15
CA ALA A 112 -35.06 36.52 13.33
C ALA A 112 -33.84 37.15 12.64
N ALA A 113 -33.84 37.13 11.30
CA ALA A 113 -33.99 38.36 10.49
C ALA A 113 -34.16 38.01 8.99
N GLN A 114 -35.34 38.32 8.44
CA GLN A 114 -35.58 38.50 7.01
C GLN A 114 -34.78 39.70 6.49
N GLN A 115 -34.21 39.60 5.29
CA GLN A 115 -33.95 40.80 4.49
C GLN A 115 -34.31 40.58 3.02
N ASP A 116 -35.44 41.19 2.71
CA ASP A 116 -36.00 41.59 1.42
C ASP A 116 -34.94 42.18 0.47
N ARG A 117 -34.96 41.75 -0.79
CA ARG A 117 -34.39 42.54 -1.90
C ARG A 117 -35.19 42.31 -3.18
N SER A 118 -36.27 43.07 -3.29
CA SER A 118 -36.85 43.54 -4.55
C SER A 118 -36.01 44.70 -5.11
N LEU A 119 -35.77 44.74 -6.43
CA LEU A 119 -35.38 45.88 -7.28
C LEU A 119 -34.82 45.30 -8.60
N GLY A 120 -35.30 45.61 -9.80
CA GLY A 120 -36.33 46.53 -10.28
C GLY A 120 -36.47 46.36 -11.79
#